data_AF-A0A162SYA3-F1
#
_entry.id   AF-A0A162SYA3-F1
#
_cell.length_a   1.000
_cell.length_b   1.000
_cell.length_c   1.000
_cell.angle_alpha   90.00
_cell.angle_beta   90.00
_cell.angle_gamma   90.00
#
_symmetry.space_group_name_H-M   'P 1'
#
loop_
_entity.id
_entity.type
_entity.pdbx_description
1 polymer ?
#
loop_
_entity_poly.entity_id
_entity_poly.type
_entity_poly.pdbx_seq_one_letter_code
_entity_poly.pdbx_strand_id
1 'polypeptide(L)'
;MGSKKIETFTKIPDYRNRVYLRVLPDWMVLKKCENLGFNSRNIIAMKGPFNEELNVEIFKYCNASVLVTKDSGNTGGVIEKINAARKLGIKIIMIDRSDENYENKTTSIKKIIDFVKEISIYGSS
;
A
#
# COMPACT_ATOMS: atom_id res chain seq x y z
N MET A 1 6.16 -2.69 5.50
CA MET A 1 6.88 -1.41 5.39
C MET A 1 7.36 -1.01 6.77
N GLY A 2 8.66 -0.89 6.99
CA GLY A 2 9.18 -0.32 8.25
C GLY A 2 8.71 1.14 8.39
N SER A 3 8.45 1.56 9.62
CA SER A 3 7.87 2.86 10.02
C SER A 3 8.60 4.12 9.48
N LYS A 4 9.78 3.97 8.87
CA LYS A 4 10.64 5.06 8.41
C LYS A 4 10.14 5.80 7.15
N LYS A 5 9.12 5.32 6.43
CA LYS A 5 8.62 5.99 5.20
C LYS A 5 7.12 6.34 5.19
N ILE A 6 6.40 6.26 6.31
CA ILE A 6 4.94 6.54 6.32
C ILE A 6 4.63 8.00 5.91
N GLU A 7 5.45 8.96 6.34
CA GLU A 7 5.32 10.39 6.01
C GLU A 7 5.32 10.66 4.50
N THR A 8 5.98 9.84 3.71
CA THR A 8 5.98 9.96 2.25
C THR A 8 4.58 9.98 1.65
N PHE A 9 3.66 9.20 2.22
CA PHE A 9 2.32 9.06 1.69
C PHE A 9 1.44 10.29 1.95
N THR A 10 1.88 11.23 2.82
CA THR A 10 1.18 12.51 3.02
C THR A 10 1.28 13.44 1.81
N LYS A 11 2.19 13.16 0.88
CA LYS A 11 2.36 13.91 -0.38
C LYS A 11 1.33 13.51 -1.46
N ILE A 12 0.56 12.45 -1.23
CA ILE A 12 -0.52 12.06 -2.14
C ILE A 12 -1.67 13.07 -1.96
N PRO A 13 -2.23 13.63 -3.06
CA PRO A 13 -3.41 14.48 -2.96
C PRO A 13 -4.55 13.76 -2.24
N ASP A 14 -5.18 14.45 -1.28
CA ASP A 14 -6.28 13.90 -0.46
C ASP A 14 -5.92 12.61 0.31
N TYR A 15 -4.65 12.46 0.72
CA TYR A 15 -4.17 11.23 1.37
C TYR A 15 -5.00 10.80 2.59
N ARG A 16 -5.58 11.75 3.34
CA ARG A 16 -6.35 11.46 4.55
C ARG A 16 -7.59 10.63 4.27
N ASN A 17 -8.22 10.80 3.11
CA ASN A 17 -9.44 10.09 2.74
C ASN A 17 -9.16 8.84 1.90
N ARG A 18 -8.07 8.83 1.13
CA ARG A 18 -7.81 7.77 0.14
C ARG A 18 -6.66 6.81 0.45
N VAL A 19 -5.77 7.14 1.39
CA VAL A 19 -4.64 6.27 1.74
C VAL A 19 -5.03 5.37 2.90
N TYR A 20 -5.07 4.07 2.64
CA TYR A 20 -5.14 3.04 3.66
C TYR A 20 -3.74 2.53 4.02
N LEU A 21 -3.45 2.46 5.33
CA LEU A 21 -2.18 1.99 5.84
C LEU A 21 -2.38 0.70 6.61
N ARG A 22 -1.77 -0.40 6.14
CA ARG A 22 -1.61 -1.61 6.95
C ARG A 22 -0.30 -1.54 7.72
N VAL A 23 -0.37 -1.46 9.04
CA VAL A 23 0.77 -1.29 9.95
C VAL A 23 0.80 -2.40 11.00
N LEU A 24 1.96 -2.61 11.63
CA LEU A 24 2.00 -3.45 12.83
C LEU A 24 1.20 -2.78 13.96
N PRO A 25 0.57 -3.57 14.85
CA PRO A 25 -0.16 -3.06 16.01
C PRO A 25 0.82 -2.61 17.11
N ASP A 26 1.70 -1.68 16.75
CA ASP A 26 2.71 -1.07 17.60
C ASP A 26 2.29 0.38 17.90
N TRP A 27 2.27 0.75 19.17
CA TRP A 27 1.76 2.05 19.62
C TRP A 27 2.58 3.22 19.06
N MET A 28 3.89 3.06 18.85
CA MET A 28 4.72 4.12 18.27
C MET A 28 4.38 4.32 16.80
N VAL A 29 4.04 3.23 16.08
CA VAL A 29 3.60 3.31 14.69
C VAL A 29 2.23 3.97 14.57
N LEU A 30 1.28 3.60 15.42
CA LEU A 30 -0.06 4.19 15.45
C LEU A 30 0.00 5.68 15.78
N LYS A 31 0.73 6.05 16.84
CA LYS A 31 0.96 7.45 17.21
C LYS A 31 1.61 8.25 16.08
N LYS A 32 2.54 7.64 15.34
CA LYS A 32 3.15 8.27 14.16
C LYS A 32 2.12 8.52 13.05
N CYS A 33 1.25 7.57 12.76
CA CYS A 33 0.19 7.76 11.77
C CYS A 33 -0.77 8.89 12.17
N GLU A 34 -1.16 8.94 13.43
CA GLU A 34 -2.01 10.00 13.98
C GLU A 34 -1.35 11.38 13.88
N ASN A 35 -0.08 11.51 14.31
CA ASN A 35 0.69 12.75 14.21
C ASN A 35 0.85 13.25 12.76
N LEU A 36 0.89 12.34 11.78
CA LEU A 36 0.94 12.66 10.36
C LEU A 36 -0.45 12.98 9.77
N GLY A 37 -1.51 12.93 10.59
CA GLY A 37 -2.87 13.25 10.21
C GLY A 37 -3.55 12.21 9.33
N PHE A 38 -3.11 10.94 9.36
CA PHE A 38 -3.87 9.86 8.71
C PHE A 38 -5.19 9.62 9.45
N ASN A 39 -6.25 9.35 8.70
CA ASN A 39 -7.55 9.02 9.28
C ASN A 39 -7.47 7.63 9.95
N SER A 40 -7.83 7.54 11.23
CA SER A 40 -7.81 6.28 11.98
C SER A 40 -8.68 5.19 11.35
N ARG A 41 -9.77 5.54 10.67
CA ARG A 41 -10.62 4.60 9.90
C ARG A 41 -9.88 3.92 8.75
N ASN A 42 -8.80 4.53 8.26
CA ASN A 42 -7.98 4.03 7.17
C ASN A 42 -6.72 3.29 7.67
N ILE A 43 -6.57 3.08 8.97
CA ILE A 43 -5.43 2.38 9.56
C ILE A 43 -5.84 0.96 9.93
N ILE A 44 -5.18 -0.03 9.33
CA ILE A 44 -5.38 -1.45 9.60
C ILE A 44 -4.17 -1.95 10.38
N ALA A 45 -4.32 -2.10 11.69
CA ALA A 45 -3.27 -2.52 12.60
C ALA A 45 -3.28 -4.06 12.76
N MET A 46 -2.41 -4.77 12.05
CA MET A 46 -2.39 -6.24 12.02
C MET A 46 -0.98 -6.81 11.92
N LYS A 47 -0.74 -7.96 12.56
CA LYS A 47 0.52 -8.73 12.45
C LYS A 47 0.26 -10.04 11.68
N GLY A 48 1.05 -10.28 10.64
CA GLY A 48 0.95 -11.47 9.80
C GLY A 48 1.59 -12.73 10.42
N PRO A 49 1.66 -13.84 9.66
CA PRO A 49 1.43 -13.92 8.21
C PRO A 49 -0.05 -13.78 7.80
N PHE A 50 -0.29 -13.41 6.54
CA PHE A 50 -1.64 -13.26 5.98
C PHE A 50 -1.77 -14.15 4.74
N ASN A 51 -2.87 -14.90 4.65
CA ASN A 51 -3.18 -15.69 3.46
C ASN A 51 -3.80 -14.80 2.36
N GLU A 52 -3.96 -15.35 1.16
CA GLU A 52 -4.51 -14.63 0.01
C GLU A 52 -5.95 -14.15 0.26
N GLU A 53 -6.81 -15.00 0.82
CA GLU A 53 -8.23 -14.69 1.07
C GLU A 53 -8.42 -13.47 1.98
N LEU A 54 -7.64 -13.38 3.06
CA LEU A 54 -7.68 -12.22 3.95
C LEU A 54 -7.20 -10.95 3.24
N ASN A 55 -6.17 -11.05 2.38
CA ASN A 55 -5.73 -9.90 1.60
C ASN A 55 -6.81 -9.44 0.61
N VAL A 56 -7.54 -10.37 -0.02
CA VAL A 56 -8.68 -10.05 -0.91
C VAL A 56 -9.74 -9.25 -0.17
N GLU A 57 -10.16 -9.71 1.01
CA GLU A 57 -11.20 -9.02 1.78
C GLU A 57 -10.72 -7.65 2.31
N ILE A 58 -9.46 -7.54 2.74
CA ILE A 58 -8.86 -6.25 3.09
C ILE A 58 -8.87 -5.28 1.90
N PHE A 59 -8.50 -5.74 0.71
CA PHE A 59 -8.47 -4.89 -0.48
C PHE A 59 -9.86 -4.43 -0.91
N LYS A 60 -10.86 -5.31 -0.81
CA LYS A 60 -12.27 -4.95 -1.03
C LYS A 60 -12.76 -3.94 0.00
N TYR A 61 -12.48 -4.17 1.29
CA TYR A 61 -12.82 -3.24 2.37
C TYR A 61 -12.26 -1.84 2.13
N CYS A 62 -11.00 -1.76 1.69
CA CYS A 62 -10.34 -0.49 1.35
C CYS A 62 -10.82 0.13 0.02
N ASN A 63 -11.63 -0.59 -0.77
CA ASN A 63 -11.91 -0.28 -2.18
C ASN A 63 -10.61 0.06 -2.95
N ALA A 64 -9.57 -0.75 -2.77
CA ALA A 64 -8.22 -0.43 -3.22
C ALA A 64 -8.08 -0.55 -4.74
N SER A 65 -7.65 0.52 -5.41
CA SER A 65 -7.26 0.47 -6.85
C SER A 65 -5.76 0.29 -7.05
N VAL A 66 -4.96 0.59 -6.03
CA VAL A 66 -3.49 0.52 -6.07
C VAL A 66 -2.96 -0.11 -4.79
N LEU A 67 -2.13 -1.15 -4.94
CA LEU A 67 -1.34 -1.73 -3.85
C LEU A 67 0.09 -1.19 -3.93
N VAL A 68 0.46 -0.32 -2.99
CA VAL A 68 1.86 0.08 -2.81
C VAL A 68 2.52 -0.85 -1.81
N THR A 69 3.56 -1.56 -2.22
CA THR A 69 4.20 -2.55 -1.36
C THR A 69 5.69 -2.70 -1.65
N LYS A 70 6.43 -3.28 -0.70
CA LYS A 70 7.84 -3.61 -0.87
C LYS A 70 8.00 -5.12 -0.82
N ASP A 71 8.97 -5.66 -1.56
CA ASP A 71 9.42 -7.02 -1.36
C ASP A 71 10.25 -7.11 -0.07
N SER A 72 9.75 -7.89 0.89
CA SER A 72 10.42 -8.14 2.16
C SER A 72 11.04 -9.54 2.22
N GLY A 73 11.13 -10.23 1.08
CA GLY A 73 11.58 -11.62 1.00
C GLY A 73 10.52 -12.64 1.43
N ASN A 74 10.89 -13.92 1.24
CA ASN A 74 10.04 -15.12 1.29
C ASN A 74 9.25 -15.33 2.60
N THR A 75 9.58 -14.62 3.68
CA THR A 75 8.96 -14.78 5.02
C THR A 75 7.74 -13.88 5.25
N GLY A 76 7.42 -12.96 4.33
CA GLY A 76 6.51 -11.83 4.58
C GLY A 76 5.10 -11.89 3.98
N GLY A 77 4.67 -13.01 3.38
CA GLY A 77 3.36 -13.09 2.73
C GLY A 77 3.25 -12.20 1.47
N VAL A 78 4.38 -11.99 0.78
CA VAL A 78 4.49 -11.09 -0.38
C VAL A 78 3.77 -11.66 -1.60
N ILE A 79 3.78 -12.98 -1.77
CA ILE A 79 3.13 -13.65 -2.89
C ILE A 79 1.61 -13.57 -2.73
N GLU A 80 1.11 -13.81 -1.52
CA GLU A 80 -0.32 -13.83 -1.17
C GLU A 80 -0.96 -12.47 -1.39
N LYS A 81 -0.30 -11.37 -1.00
CA LYS A 81 -0.81 -10.01 -1.28
C LYS A 81 -0.79 -9.68 -2.79
N ILE A 82 0.19 -10.19 -3.53
CA ILE A 82 0.32 -9.94 -4.97
C ILE A 82 -0.76 -10.71 -5.72
N ASN A 83 -0.98 -11.97 -5.37
CA ASN A 83 -2.03 -12.80 -5.95
C ASN A 83 -3.41 -12.21 -5.68
N ALA A 84 -3.68 -11.80 -4.43
CA ALA A 84 -4.92 -11.12 -4.08
C ALA A 84 -5.15 -9.84 -4.90
N ALA A 85 -4.09 -9.03 -5.10
CA ALA A 85 -4.18 -7.82 -5.91
C ALA A 85 -4.44 -8.15 -7.40
N ARG A 86 -3.73 -9.14 -7.96
CA ARG A 86 -3.96 -9.62 -9.34
C ARG A 86 -5.38 -10.13 -9.55
N LYS A 87 -5.90 -10.91 -8.60
CA LYS A 87 -7.27 -11.46 -8.62
C LYS A 87 -8.34 -10.37 -8.66
N LEU A 88 -8.06 -9.22 -8.05
CA LEU A 88 -8.95 -8.07 -8.01
C LEU A 88 -8.65 -7.00 -9.08
N GLY A 89 -7.69 -7.24 -9.98
CA GLY A 89 -7.29 -6.25 -10.99
C GLY A 89 -6.62 -4.98 -10.40
N ILE A 90 -6.10 -5.07 -9.18
CA ILE A 90 -5.47 -3.95 -8.47
C ILE A 90 -4.06 -3.73 -9.02
N LYS A 91 -3.75 -2.48 -9.36
CA LYS A 91 -2.41 -2.11 -9.85
C LYS A 91 -1.40 -2.21 -8.72
N ILE A 92 -0.29 -2.91 -8.95
CA ILE A 92 0.75 -3.12 -7.95
C ILE A 92 1.92 -2.19 -8.22
N ILE A 93 2.29 -1.38 -7.23
CA ILE A 93 3.50 -0.57 -7.23
C ILE A 93 4.50 -1.21 -6.26
N MET A 94 5.53 -1.84 -6.82
CA MET A 94 6.61 -2.43 -6.03
C MET A 94 7.70 -1.40 -5.75
N ILE A 95 7.94 -1.14 -4.47
CA ILE A 95 9.03 -0.30 -3.98
C ILE A 95 10.19 -1.22 -3.66
N ASP A 96 11.04 -1.51 -4.65
CA ASP A 96 12.22 -2.34 -4.45
C ASP A 96 13.47 -1.83 -5.17
N ARG A 97 14.64 -2.36 -4.76
CA ARG A 97 15.97 -2.16 -5.36
C ARG A 97 16.37 -3.28 -6.35
N SER A 98 15.59 -4.36 -6.55
CA SER A 98 16.04 -5.58 -7.28
C SER A 98 15.33 -5.90 -8.61
N ASP A 99 16.00 -6.71 -9.43
CA ASP A 99 15.80 -7.01 -10.86
C ASP A 99 14.65 -7.99 -11.24
N GLU A 100 13.53 -8.08 -10.51
CA GLU A 100 12.41 -8.95 -10.94
C GLU A 100 11.39 -8.25 -11.86
N ASN A 101 11.03 -8.75 -13.04
CA ASN A 101 10.16 -8.06 -14.03
C ASN A 101 8.73 -7.72 -13.55
N TYR A 102 8.56 -6.64 -12.78
CA TYR A 102 7.28 -5.99 -12.49
C TYR A 102 7.03 -4.85 -13.49
N GLU A 103 5.81 -4.75 -14.01
CA GLU A 103 5.41 -3.75 -15.03
C GLU A 103 5.55 -2.30 -14.50
N ASN A 104 5.26 -2.06 -13.22
CA ASN A 104 5.36 -0.74 -12.57
C ASN A 104 6.34 -0.77 -11.39
N LYS A 105 7.63 -0.59 -11.67
CA LYS A 105 8.69 -0.44 -10.65
C LYS A 105 9.03 1.00 -10.37
N THR A 106 9.23 1.33 -9.10
CA THR A 106 9.89 2.58 -8.74
C THR A 106 10.58 2.53 -7.38
N THR A 107 11.76 3.14 -7.32
CA THR A 107 12.44 3.49 -6.07
C THR A 107 12.06 4.89 -5.57
N SER A 108 11.40 5.69 -6.42
CA SER A 108 11.08 7.09 -6.19
C SER A 108 9.61 7.31 -5.87
N ILE A 109 9.39 8.05 -4.80
CA ILE A 109 8.11 8.55 -4.32
C ILE A 109 7.43 9.39 -5.40
N LYS A 110 8.19 10.21 -6.12
CA LYS A 110 7.66 11.10 -7.16
C LYS A 110 6.91 10.28 -8.20
N LYS A 111 7.51 9.19 -8.67
CA LYS A 111 6.88 8.26 -9.62
C LYS A 111 5.64 7.58 -9.02
N ILE A 112 5.60 7.27 -7.72
CA ILE A 112 4.37 6.74 -7.08
C ILE A 112 3.24 7.76 -7.22
N ILE A 113 3.52 9.03 -6.93
CA ILE A 113 2.52 10.10 -7.06
C ILE A 113 2.08 10.25 -8.51
N ASP A 114 3.02 10.20 -9.46
CA ASP A 114 2.71 10.31 -10.89
C ASP A 114 1.83 9.13 -11.36
N PHE A 115 2.15 7.89 -10.98
CA PHE A 115 1.32 6.71 -11.24
C PHE A 115 -0.10 6.85 -10.68
N VAL A 116 -0.24 7.34 -9.44
CA VAL A 116 -1.56 7.54 -8.82
C VAL A 116 -2.37 8.62 -9.55
N LYS A 117 -1.71 9.67 -10.05
CA LYS A 117 -2.36 10.72 -10.85
C LYS A 117 -2.86 10.17 -12.19
N GLU A 118 -2.06 9.40 -12.91
CA GLU A 118 -2.47 8.77 -14.17
C GLU A 118 -3.72 7.92 -13.98
N ILE A 119 -3.74 7.06 -12.95
CA ILE A 119 -4.91 6.20 -12.66
C ILE A 119 -6.16 7.02 -12.34
N SER A 120 -6.01 8.16 -11.65
CA SER A 120 -7.15 9.02 -11.30
C SER A 120 -7.74 9.73 -12.53
N ILE A 121 -6.97 9.90 -13.62
CA ILE A 121 -7.44 10.51 -14.88
C ILE A 121 -8.21 9.47 -15.73
N TYR A 122 -7.77 8.21 -15.75
CA TYR A 122 -8.42 7.14 -16.53
C TYR A 122 -9.64 6.51 -15.86
N GLY A 123 -9.95 6.85 -14.60
CA GLY A 123 -11.12 6.35 -13.87
C GLY A 123 -12.39 7.21 -14.00
N SER A 124 -12.40 8.20 -14.88
CA SER A 124 -13.55 9.11 -15.12
C SER A 124 -14.25 8.86 -16.47
N SER A 125 -14.07 7.67 -17.06
CA SER A 125 -14.67 7.26 -18.33
C SER A 125 -15.64 6.10 -18.15
#